data_AF-A1T535-F1
#
_entry.id   AF-A1T535-F1
#
_cell.length_a   1.000
_cell.length_b   1.000
_cell.length_c   1.000
_cell.angle_alpha   90.00
_cell.angle_beta   90.00
_cell.angle_gamma   90.00
#
_symmetry.space_group_name_H-M   'P 1'
#
loop_
_entity.id
_entity.type
_entity.pdbx_description
1 polymer ?
#
loop_
_entity_poly.entity_id
_entity_poly.type
_entity_poly.pdbx_seq_one_letter_code
_entity_poly.pdbx_strand_id
1 'polypeptide(L)'
;MSETHTPPFHWIEDQARAWRLVAAIREHDGVMFDAVVDEARAAGYPAMDKLLAALARNLVVRLRMSIGMDALDELIDAELRACDTETRRQGDGDES
;
A
#
# COMPACT_ATOMS: atom_id res chain seq x y z
N MET A 1 -8.11 -12.37 -29.97
CA MET A 1 -8.74 -11.11 -29.52
C MET A 1 -8.51 -11.04 -28.03
N SER A 2 -7.68 -10.12 -27.54
CA SER A 2 -7.45 -9.98 -26.10
C SER A 2 -8.69 -9.32 -25.47
N GLU A 3 -9.35 -10.05 -24.57
CA GLU A 3 -10.39 -9.49 -23.72
C GLU A 3 -9.76 -8.35 -22.92
N THR A 4 -10.25 -7.13 -23.13
CA THR A 4 -9.91 -5.99 -22.29
C THR A 4 -10.64 -6.20 -20.98
N HIS A 5 -9.95 -6.81 -20.00
CA HIS A 5 -10.40 -6.80 -18.62
C HIS A 5 -10.41 -5.35 -18.12
N THR A 6 -11.55 -4.69 -18.27
CA THR A 6 -11.82 -3.42 -17.60
C THR A 6 -11.72 -3.71 -16.10
N PRO A 7 -10.77 -3.10 -15.37
CA PRO A 7 -10.65 -3.32 -13.94
C PRO A 7 -11.97 -2.95 -13.26
N PRO A 8 -12.45 -3.73 -12.28
CA PRO A 8 -13.75 -3.52 -11.69
C PRO A 8 -13.83 -2.14 -11.01
N PHE A 9 -15.00 -1.47 -11.09
CA PHE A 9 -15.17 -0.04 -10.79
C PHE A 9 -14.69 0.40 -9.39
N HIS A 10 -14.74 -0.50 -8.40
CA HIS A 10 -14.20 -0.23 -7.06
C HIS A 10 -12.68 0.00 -7.06
N TRP A 11 -11.94 -0.57 -8.03
CA TRP A 11 -10.53 -0.25 -8.23
C TRP A 11 -10.31 1.22 -8.60
N ILE A 12 -11.30 1.95 -9.12
CA ILE A 12 -11.12 3.34 -9.57
C ILE A 12 -11.23 4.32 -8.38
N GLU A 13 -12.22 4.16 -7.51
CA GLU A 13 -12.41 5.04 -6.34
C GLU A 13 -11.27 4.89 -5.33
N ASP A 14 -10.86 3.65 -5.07
CA ASP A 14 -9.75 3.36 -4.15
C ASP A 14 -8.41 3.84 -4.70
N GLN A 15 -8.22 3.79 -6.03
CA GLN A 15 -7.04 4.36 -6.68
C GLN A 15 -7.04 5.89 -6.67
N ALA A 16 -8.22 6.53 -6.80
CA ALA A 16 -8.31 7.99 -6.70
C ALA A 16 -7.92 8.49 -5.30
N ARG A 17 -8.35 7.80 -4.23
CA ARG A 17 -7.87 8.08 -2.86
C ARG A 17 -6.36 7.85 -2.73
N ALA A 18 -5.85 6.73 -3.24
CA ALA A 18 -4.42 6.42 -3.16
C ALA A 18 -3.56 7.47 -3.88
N TRP A 19 -3.95 7.93 -5.07
CA TRP A 19 -3.21 8.98 -5.79
C TRP A 19 -3.25 10.31 -5.07
N ARG A 20 -4.40 10.70 -4.50
CA ARG A 20 -4.50 11.89 -3.66
C ARG A 20 -3.58 11.81 -2.45
N LEU A 21 -3.54 10.67 -1.76
CA LEU A 21 -2.65 10.47 -0.62
C LEU A 21 -1.17 10.53 -1.02
N VAL A 22 -0.80 9.92 -2.15
CA VAL A 22 0.57 10.00 -2.69
C VAL A 22 0.95 11.43 -3.06
N ALA A 23 0.03 12.21 -3.65
CA ALA A 23 0.26 13.62 -3.96
C ALA A 23 0.48 14.44 -2.67
N ALA A 24 -0.37 14.25 -1.67
CA ALA A 24 -0.25 14.90 -0.37
C ALA A 24 1.11 14.62 0.29
N ILE A 25 1.59 13.38 0.26
CA ILE A 25 2.92 13.01 0.76
C ILE A 25 4.04 13.74 0.00
N ARG A 26 3.95 13.80 -1.34
CA ARG A 26 4.97 14.45 -2.18
C ARG A 26 5.03 15.97 -1.99
N GLU A 27 3.89 16.58 -1.70
CA GLU A 27 3.75 18.03 -1.52
C GLU A 27 3.87 18.46 -0.06
N HIS A 28 4.07 17.50 0.86
CA HIS A 28 4.05 17.73 2.31
C HIS A 28 2.75 18.39 2.79
N ASP A 29 1.62 18.09 2.13
CA ASP A 29 0.30 18.60 2.46
C ASP A 29 -0.38 17.69 3.50
N GLY A 30 -0.18 18.01 4.77
CA GLY A 30 -0.81 17.30 5.88
C GLY A 30 -2.34 17.42 5.91
N VAL A 31 -2.91 18.53 5.41
CA VAL A 31 -4.36 18.74 5.42
C VAL A 31 -5.04 17.80 4.43
N MET A 32 -4.49 17.69 3.22
CA MET A 32 -4.98 16.75 2.22
C MET A 32 -4.75 15.30 2.64
N PHE A 33 -3.63 15.02 3.32
CA PHE A 33 -3.36 13.70 3.87
C PHE A 33 -4.47 13.28 4.85
N ASP A 34 -4.72 14.11 5.86
CA ASP A 34 -5.73 13.83 6.90
C ASP A 34 -7.13 13.69 6.30
N ALA A 35 -7.49 14.56 5.34
CA ALA A 35 -8.78 14.50 4.67
C ALA A 35 -9.01 13.16 3.94
N VAL A 36 -8.01 12.63 3.23
CA VAL A 36 -8.14 11.35 2.52
C VAL A 36 -8.26 10.17 3.50
N VAL A 37 -7.52 10.22 4.61
CA VAL A 37 -7.61 9.20 5.66
C VAL A 37 -8.99 9.23 6.33
N ASP A 38 -9.50 10.41 6.64
CA ASP A 38 -10.83 10.59 7.24
C ASP A 38 -11.96 10.16 6.30
N GLU A 39 -11.86 10.43 5.00
CA GLU A 39 -12.80 9.93 4.00
C GLU A 39 -12.86 8.39 3.98
N ALA A 40 -11.69 7.72 4.02
CA ALA A 40 -11.61 6.27 4.05
C ALA A 40 -12.16 5.72 5.37
N ARG A 41 -11.85 6.37 6.49
CA ARG A 41 -12.35 6.00 7.82
C ARG A 41 -13.87 6.15 7.91
N ALA A 42 -14.44 7.23 7.40
CA ALA A 42 -15.88 7.49 7.39
C ALA A 42 -16.65 6.48 6.52
N ALA A 43 -16.02 5.98 5.44
CA ALA A 43 -16.56 4.92 4.59
C ALA A 43 -16.45 3.51 5.22
N GLY A 44 -15.78 3.38 6.37
CA GLY A 44 -15.69 2.16 7.16
C GLY A 44 -14.47 1.29 6.86
N TYR A 45 -14.30 0.25 7.68
CA TYR A 45 -13.13 -0.65 7.65
C TYR A 45 -12.80 -1.19 6.24
N PRO A 46 -13.76 -1.64 5.41
CA PRO A 46 -13.46 -2.14 4.07
C PRO A 46 -12.81 -1.09 3.16
N ALA A 47 -13.16 0.19 3.32
CA ALA A 47 -12.58 1.27 2.53
C ALA A 47 -11.12 1.57 2.94
N MET A 48 -10.80 1.40 4.22
CA MET A 48 -9.43 1.54 4.71
C MET A 48 -8.53 0.42 4.15
N ASP A 49 -8.98 -0.82 4.22
CA ASP A 49 -8.25 -1.97 3.66
C ASP A 49 -7.99 -1.80 2.16
N LYS A 50 -9.00 -1.31 1.43
CA LYS A 50 -8.88 -1.04 0.01
C LYS A 50 -7.89 0.08 -0.31
N LEU A 51 -7.87 1.15 0.49
CA LEU A 51 -6.88 2.22 0.37
C LEU A 51 -5.46 1.70 0.59
N LEU A 52 -5.25 0.91 1.66
CA LEU A 52 -3.96 0.28 1.93
C LEU A 52 -3.51 -0.63 0.78
N ALA A 53 -4.42 -1.46 0.27
CA ALA A 53 -4.14 -2.33 -0.87
C ALA A 53 -3.80 -1.53 -2.14
N ALA A 54 -4.46 -0.39 -2.37
CA ALA A 54 -4.15 0.49 -3.50
C ALA A 54 -2.78 1.15 -3.38
N LEU A 55 -2.40 1.62 -2.18
CA LEU A 55 -1.07 2.15 -1.91
C LEU A 55 0.02 1.09 -2.11
N ALA A 56 -0.20 -0.13 -1.60
CA ALA A 56 0.73 -1.24 -1.78
C ALA A 56 0.93 -1.58 -3.26
N ARG A 57 -0.14 -1.65 -4.06
CA ARG A 57 -0.04 -1.86 -5.51
C ARG A 57 0.76 -0.74 -6.19
N ASN A 58 0.50 0.52 -5.84
CA ASN A 58 1.22 1.66 -6.42
C ASN A 58 2.71 1.62 -6.07
N LEU A 59 3.06 1.22 -4.86
CA LEU A 59 4.45 1.02 -4.45
C LEU A 59 5.11 -0.10 -5.26
N VAL A 60 4.48 -1.27 -5.34
CA VAL A 60 4.97 -2.44 -6.11
C VAL A 60 5.21 -2.06 -7.56
N VAL A 61 4.26 -1.37 -8.20
CA VAL A 61 4.41 -0.92 -9.60
C VAL A 61 5.59 0.04 -9.74
N ARG A 62 5.75 1.01 -8.82
CA ARG A 62 6.87 1.96 -8.87
C ARG A 62 8.22 1.28 -8.65
N LEU A 63 8.31 0.34 -7.71
CA LEU A 63 9.52 -0.43 -7.46
C LEU A 63 9.86 -1.28 -8.68
N ARG A 64 8.89 -2.02 -9.23
CA ARG A 64 9.06 -2.80 -10.46
C ARG A 64 9.62 -1.94 -11.60
N MET A 65 9.09 -0.73 -11.78
CA MET A 65 9.56 0.20 -12.81
C MET A 65 10.97 0.75 -12.54
N SER A 66 11.39 0.80 -11.28
CA SER A 66 12.67 1.40 -10.86
C SER A 66 13.82 0.40 -10.82
N ILE A 67 13.57 -0.83 -10.35
CA ILE A 67 14.60 -1.85 -10.11
C ILE A 67 14.43 -3.13 -10.95
N GLY A 68 13.34 -3.27 -11.70
CA GLY A 68 13.01 -4.50 -12.43
C GLY A 68 12.26 -5.52 -11.56
N MET A 69 11.77 -6.61 -12.17
CA MET A 69 10.98 -7.62 -11.44
C MET A 69 11.86 -8.49 -10.54
N ASP A 70 12.99 -8.98 -11.06
CA ASP A 70 13.84 -9.92 -10.34
C ASP A 70 14.39 -9.31 -9.03
N ALA A 71 14.82 -8.05 -9.07
CA ALA A 71 15.28 -7.32 -7.88
C ALA A 71 14.14 -6.96 -6.92
N LEU A 72 12.90 -6.85 -7.40
CA LEU A 72 11.73 -6.61 -6.55
C LEU A 72 11.36 -7.85 -5.75
N ASP A 73 11.42 -9.03 -6.37
CA ASP A 73 11.15 -10.29 -5.66
C ASP A 73 12.18 -10.52 -4.54
N GLU A 74 13.47 -10.28 -4.83
CA GLU A 74 14.53 -10.35 -3.81
C GLU A 74 14.32 -9.37 -2.64
N LEU A 75 13.85 -8.15 -2.94
CA LEU A 75 13.54 -7.14 -1.93
C LEU A 75 12.35 -7.56 -1.07
N ILE A 76 11.27 -8.05 -1.67
CA ILE A 76 10.10 -8.55 -0.94
C ILE A 76 10.50 -9.69 0.00
N ASP A 77 11.29 -10.65 -0.48
CA ASP A 77 11.77 -11.77 0.32
C ASP A 77 12.70 -11.33 1.47
N ALA A 78 13.50 -10.28 1.27
CA ALA A 78 14.34 -9.71 2.32
C ALA A 78 13.50 -9.04 3.41
N GLU A 79 12.51 -8.23 3.02
CA GLU A 79 11.61 -7.53 3.95
C GLU A 79 10.75 -8.51 4.75
N LEU A 80 10.19 -9.55 4.11
CA LEU A 80 9.41 -10.58 4.82
C LEU A 80 10.26 -11.30 5.87
N ARG A 81 11.53 -11.62 5.55
CA ARG A 81 12.48 -12.21 6.52
C ARG A 81 12.81 -11.25 7.67
N ALA A 82 12.94 -9.96 7.40
CA ALA A 82 13.20 -8.95 8.42
C ALA A 82 12.00 -8.82 9.39
N CYS A 83 10.78 -8.76 8.87
CA CYS A 83 9.54 -8.75 9.67
C CYS A 83 9.41 -9.99 10.56
N ASP A 84 9.68 -11.17 10.01
CA ASP A 84 9.71 -12.44 10.75
C ASP A 84 10.70 -12.41 11.92
N THR A 85 11.88 -11.83 11.68
CA THR A 85 12.95 -11.73 12.69
C THR A 85 12.56 -10.77 13.81
N GLU A 86 11.96 -9.62 13.48
CA GLU A 86 11.49 -8.65 14.47
C GLU A 86 10.30 -9.20 15.28
N THR A 87 9.39 -9.93 14.64
CA THR A 87 8.25 -10.56 15.31
C THR A 87 8.70 -11.60 16.34
N ARG A 88 9.69 -12.44 16.00
CA ARG A 88 10.28 -13.41 16.94
C ARG A 88 10.96 -12.71 18.11
N ARG A 89 11.70 -11.62 17.84
CA ARG A 89 12.36 -10.82 18.88
C ARG A 89 11.39 -10.19 19.87
N GLN A 90 10.20 -9.81 19.43
CA GLN A 90 9.16 -9.25 20.28
C GLN A 90 8.40 -10.34 21.06
N GLY A 91 8.19 -11.52 20.46
CA GLY A 91 7.59 -12.67 21.14
C GLY A 91 8.45 -13.25 22.26
N ASP A 92 9.77 -13.27 22.10
CA ASP A 92 10.72 -13.74 23.12
C ASP A 92 10.90 -12.73 24.28
N GLY A 93 10.39 -11.50 24.15
CA GLY A 93 10.49 -10.44 25.15
C GLY A 93 9.33 -10.38 26.15
N ASP A 94 8.26 -11.15 25.93
CA ASP A 94 7.03 -11.17 26.76
C ASP A 94 7.03 -12.33 27.79
N GLU A 95 8.08 -13.17 27.82
CA GLU A 95 8.23 -14.30 28.76
C GLU A 95 9.16 -14.02 29.97
N SER A 96 9.47 -12.75 30.30
CA SER A 96 10.37 -12.38 31.43
C SER A 96 9.67 -11.66 32.58
#